data_AF-A0A4D7ALN7-F1
#
_entry.id   AF-A0A4D7ALN7-F1
#
_cell.length_a   1.000
_cell.length_b   1.000
_cell.length_c   1.000
_cell.angle_alpha   90.00
_cell.angle_beta   90.00
_cell.angle_gamma   90.00
#
_symmetry.space_group_name_H-M   'P 1'
#
loop_
_entity.id
_entity.type
_entity.pdbx_description
1 polymer ?
#
loop_
_entity_poly.entity_id
_entity_poly.type
_entity_poly.pdbx_seq_one_letter_code
_entity_poly.pdbx_strand_id
1 'polypeptide(L)'
;MADISSFLKKILSAIYGEEVRGSIHDALAAMNTESSSAMEFASTAKDSAQANAAAAKKSAEDAEKKATSASESAAAAALSEGSIKTSEENVNKQAADAKEAAAGAKASETEAKNSEEIAKQKAQEATDAKTAAMLAEGEVKAAEERVRTIRSEAETLGAQATADRNAAEEARAAAEAARDAAVKSQNGAKASEDAAAVSKTDAEAAKTAAVDARDKAQTAKTAAENARESAENSEANAKTYKESAAESAATAQQYSGKPPKPENGTWWIWDAEKGTYVNTNISCELTGPTGNGIQSIQLTQGNHTPGSTDIYTVTMTDGSKYNIAVYNGLNGTGTGDVLGIHFDLVLPASGWSNGSITVAESRLVAAAKYKYLIDAYEASREEYLECSVRPKDISTTGFITFVNDTDPIKDITVNIVRLELSVNAEEGGE
;
A
#
# COMPACT_ATOMS: atom_id res chain seq x y z
N MET A 1 -136.79 41.44 125.26
CA MET A 1 -137.53 42.53 125.91
C MET A 1 -138.41 42.00 127.01
N ALA A 2 -137.92 42.11 128.24
CA ALA A 2 -138.65 41.85 129.46
C ALA A 2 -139.83 42.82 129.56
N ASP A 3 -141.01 42.31 129.91
CA ASP A 3 -142.23 43.10 130.03
C ASP A 3 -142.27 43.86 131.37
N ILE A 4 -141.43 44.91 131.45
CA ILE A 4 -141.31 45.81 132.61
C ILE A 4 -142.68 46.43 132.98
N SER A 5 -143.57 46.60 131.99
CA SER A 5 -144.92 47.11 132.17
C SER A 5 -145.80 46.19 133.02
N SER A 6 -145.59 44.87 132.92
CA SER A 6 -146.30 43.88 133.75
C SER A 6 -145.88 43.95 135.22
N PHE A 7 -144.59 44.20 135.49
CA PHE A 7 -144.07 44.29 136.86
C PHE A 7 -144.46 45.61 137.55
N LEU A 8 -144.46 46.74 136.82
CA LEU A 8 -144.94 48.03 137.33
C LEU A 8 -146.41 47.99 137.77
N LYS A 9 -147.26 47.26 137.05
CA LYS A 9 -148.67 47.06 137.44
C LYS A 9 -148.82 46.32 138.77
N LYS A 10 -148.00 45.28 139.02
CA LYS A 10 -148.01 44.52 140.29
C LYS A 10 -147.60 45.39 141.49
N ILE A 11 -146.67 46.32 141.30
CA ILE A 11 -146.26 47.29 142.33
C ILE A 11 -147.43 48.23 142.70
N LEU A 12 -148.18 48.70 141.71
CA LEU A 12 -149.29 49.65 141.88
C LEU A 12 -150.55 49.05 142.53
N SER A 13 -150.76 47.74 142.41
CA SER A 13 -151.93 47.05 142.99
C SER A 13 -151.72 46.50 144.41
N ALA A 14 -150.52 46.59 144.95
CA ALA A 14 -150.15 46.03 146.25
C ALA A 14 -150.72 46.87 147.41
N ILE A 15 -151.44 46.21 148.32
CA ILE A 15 -152.10 46.86 149.48
C ILE A 15 -151.21 46.74 150.74
N TYR A 16 -150.30 45.77 150.76
CA TYR A 16 -149.33 45.56 151.84
C TYR A 16 -147.88 45.79 151.37
N GLY A 17 -147.05 46.39 152.23
CA GLY A 17 -145.68 46.80 151.87
C GLY A 17 -144.71 45.66 151.50
N GLU A 18 -145.07 44.41 151.76
CA GLU A 18 -144.28 43.23 151.38
C GLU A 18 -144.43 42.90 149.88
N GLU A 19 -145.63 43.09 149.31
CA GLU A 19 -145.94 42.79 147.90
C GLU A 19 -145.26 43.78 146.93
N VAL A 20 -145.15 45.04 147.35
CA VAL A 20 -144.42 46.11 146.63
C VAL A 20 -142.93 45.74 146.47
N ARG A 21 -142.32 45.23 147.54
CA ARG A 21 -140.87 44.93 147.58
C ARG A 21 -140.52 43.74 146.69
N GLY A 22 -141.32 42.68 146.73
CA GLY A 22 -141.14 41.51 145.85
C GLY A 22 -141.23 41.90 144.37
N SER A 23 -142.23 42.72 144.01
CA SER A 23 -142.45 43.13 142.62
C SER A 23 -141.32 44.02 142.07
N ILE A 24 -140.69 44.87 142.89
CA ILE A 24 -139.50 45.66 142.50
C ILE A 24 -138.30 44.74 142.27
N HIS A 25 -138.14 43.72 143.11
CA HIS A 25 -137.03 42.77 143.01
C HIS A 25 -137.11 41.95 141.73
N ASP A 26 -138.31 41.49 141.35
CA ASP A 26 -138.56 40.77 140.10
C ASP A 26 -138.28 41.65 138.87
N ALA A 27 -138.67 42.93 138.90
CA ALA A 27 -138.41 43.87 137.81
C ALA A 27 -136.91 44.11 137.58
N LEU A 28 -136.15 44.28 138.68
CA LEU A 28 -134.70 44.43 138.65
C LEU A 28 -134.00 43.17 138.12
N ALA A 29 -134.45 41.98 138.54
CA ALA A 29 -133.93 40.73 138.03
C ALA A 29 -134.15 40.61 136.51
N ALA A 30 -135.34 40.94 136.02
CA ALA A 30 -135.66 40.89 134.60
C ALA A 30 -134.83 41.88 133.76
N MET A 31 -134.63 43.11 134.24
CA MET A 31 -133.75 44.09 133.59
C MET A 31 -132.29 43.62 133.55
N ASN A 32 -131.80 43.01 134.63
CA ASN A 32 -130.44 42.49 134.67
C ASN A 32 -130.27 41.30 133.71
N THR A 33 -131.28 40.43 133.57
CA THR A 33 -131.28 39.37 132.56
C THR A 33 -131.21 39.95 131.15
N GLU A 34 -132.02 40.96 130.85
CA GLU A 34 -132.03 41.57 129.52
C GLU A 34 -130.73 42.33 129.19
N SER A 35 -130.19 43.09 130.15
CA SER A 35 -128.88 43.73 129.98
C SER A 35 -127.77 42.71 129.73
N SER A 36 -127.83 41.56 130.41
CA SER A 36 -126.91 40.44 130.18
C SER A 36 -127.06 39.85 128.77
N SER A 37 -128.30 39.62 128.31
CA SER A 37 -128.55 39.14 126.95
C SER A 37 -128.11 40.14 125.86
N ALA A 38 -128.27 41.44 126.10
CA ALA A 38 -127.81 42.47 125.16
C ALA A 38 -126.28 42.51 125.04
N MET A 39 -125.56 42.37 126.16
CA MET A 39 -124.10 42.22 126.15
C MET A 39 -123.66 40.94 125.45
N GLU A 40 -124.39 39.84 125.63
CA GLU A 40 -124.12 38.56 124.98
C GLU A 40 -124.27 38.68 123.45
N PHE A 41 -125.36 39.30 122.96
CA PHE A 41 -125.54 39.56 121.52
C PHE A 41 -124.47 40.49 120.94
N ALA A 42 -124.07 41.54 121.67
CA ALA A 42 -123.00 42.42 121.24
C ALA A 42 -121.65 41.68 121.15
N SER A 43 -121.38 40.76 122.09
CA SER A 43 -120.22 39.87 122.04
C SER A 43 -120.28 38.96 120.83
N THR A 44 -121.41 38.29 120.58
CA THR A 44 -121.57 37.40 119.42
C THR A 44 -121.42 38.15 118.08
N ALA A 45 -121.93 39.38 117.99
CA ALA A 45 -121.77 40.22 116.80
C ALA A 45 -120.31 40.62 116.56
N LYS A 46 -119.59 40.98 117.63
CA LYS A 46 -118.14 41.26 117.58
C LYS A 46 -117.37 40.01 117.13
N ASP A 47 -117.64 38.86 117.73
CA ASP A 47 -116.99 37.60 117.40
C ASP A 47 -117.26 37.20 115.93
N SER A 48 -118.49 37.41 115.45
CA SER A 48 -118.88 37.16 114.06
C SER A 48 -118.18 38.10 113.07
N ALA A 49 -118.09 39.39 113.39
CA ALA A 49 -117.36 40.36 112.57
C ALA A 49 -115.86 40.03 112.52
N GLN A 50 -115.28 39.62 113.65
CA GLN A 50 -113.89 39.22 113.76
C GLN A 50 -113.60 37.92 112.99
N ALA A 51 -114.52 36.95 113.02
CA ALA A 51 -114.46 35.72 112.24
C ALA A 51 -114.54 35.99 110.72
N ASN A 52 -115.45 36.85 110.27
CA ASN A 52 -115.56 37.23 108.86
C ASN A 52 -114.33 37.98 108.36
N ALA A 53 -113.77 38.89 109.17
CA ALA A 53 -112.52 39.58 108.83
C ALA A 53 -111.35 38.58 108.70
N ALA A 54 -111.27 37.59 109.59
CA ALA A 54 -110.26 36.53 109.52
C ALA A 54 -110.43 35.64 108.28
N ALA A 55 -111.66 35.28 107.91
CA ALA A 55 -111.96 34.49 106.71
C ALA A 55 -111.63 35.26 105.41
N ALA A 56 -111.90 36.57 105.37
CA ALA A 56 -111.54 37.42 104.25
C ALA A 56 -110.02 37.55 104.10
N LYS A 57 -109.29 37.73 105.20
CA LYS A 57 -107.82 37.76 105.20
C LYS A 57 -107.24 36.44 104.69
N LYS A 58 -107.74 35.30 105.17
CA LYS A 58 -107.31 33.97 104.72
C LYS A 58 -107.57 33.75 103.23
N SER A 59 -108.72 34.21 102.72
CA SER A 59 -109.05 34.12 101.29
C SER A 59 -108.12 34.98 100.42
N ALA A 60 -107.73 36.17 100.90
CA ALA A 60 -106.76 37.02 100.23
C ALA A 60 -105.36 36.36 100.20
N GLU A 61 -104.91 35.79 101.33
CA GLU A 61 -103.65 35.04 101.41
C GLU A 61 -103.65 33.81 100.46
N ASP A 62 -104.77 33.09 100.36
CA ASP A 62 -104.90 31.94 99.45
C ASP A 62 -104.93 32.36 97.97
N ALA A 63 -105.51 33.52 97.65
CA ALA A 63 -105.47 34.09 96.29
C ALA A 63 -104.05 34.53 95.91
N GLU A 64 -103.33 35.15 96.83
CA GLU A 64 -101.93 35.56 96.62
C GLU A 64 -101.03 34.34 96.41
N LYS A 65 -101.17 33.27 97.21
CA LYS A 65 -100.47 32.01 96.98
C LYS A 65 -100.74 31.42 95.60
N LYS A 66 -102.00 31.41 95.16
CA LYS A 66 -102.36 30.91 93.82
C LYS A 66 -101.77 31.76 92.69
N ALA A 67 -101.73 33.08 92.85
CA ALA A 67 -101.10 33.98 91.88
C ALA A 67 -99.59 33.70 91.79
N THR A 68 -98.92 33.49 92.93
CA THR A 68 -97.50 33.10 92.97
C THR A 68 -97.27 31.76 92.27
N SER A 69 -98.05 30.72 92.57
CA SER A 69 -97.93 29.41 91.91
C SER A 69 -98.20 29.47 90.40
N ALA A 70 -99.12 30.34 89.95
CA ALA A 70 -99.35 30.56 88.52
C ALA A 70 -98.16 31.25 87.83
N SER A 71 -97.53 32.22 88.50
CA SER A 71 -96.31 32.88 88.02
C SER A 71 -95.13 31.91 87.93
N GLU A 72 -94.93 31.09 88.96
CA GLU A 72 -93.91 30.02 88.97
C GLU A 72 -94.13 29.02 87.82
N SER A 73 -95.39 28.65 87.57
CA SER A 73 -95.75 27.75 86.46
C SER A 73 -95.47 28.38 85.09
N ALA A 74 -95.75 29.68 84.91
CA ALA A 74 -95.44 30.40 83.68
C ALA A 74 -93.92 30.52 83.45
N ALA A 75 -93.16 30.78 84.51
CA ALA A 75 -91.69 30.80 84.45
C ALA A 75 -91.12 29.42 84.09
N ALA A 76 -91.67 28.34 84.66
CA ALA A 76 -91.29 26.97 84.30
C ALA A 76 -91.62 26.63 82.84
N ALA A 77 -92.76 27.08 82.31
CA ALA A 77 -93.11 26.91 80.91
C ALA A 77 -92.15 27.64 79.97
N ALA A 78 -91.75 28.88 80.30
CA ALA A 78 -90.77 29.65 79.52
C ALA A 78 -89.38 28.98 79.51
N LEU A 79 -88.93 28.43 80.64
CA LEU A 79 -87.70 27.63 80.70
C LEU A 79 -87.78 26.36 79.85
N SER A 80 -88.94 25.71 79.82
CA SER A 80 -89.19 24.54 78.99
C SER A 80 -89.15 24.89 77.50
N GLU A 81 -89.75 26.01 77.07
CA GLU A 81 -89.67 26.50 75.70
C GLU A 81 -88.21 26.76 75.27
N GLY A 82 -87.41 27.42 76.13
CA GLY A 82 -85.98 27.62 75.89
C GLY A 82 -85.22 26.29 75.75
N SER A 83 -85.53 25.31 76.58
CA SER A 83 -84.93 23.96 76.51
C SER A 83 -85.31 23.23 75.22
N ILE A 84 -86.55 23.38 74.75
CA ILE A 84 -87.03 22.81 73.48
C ILE A 84 -86.28 23.44 72.31
N LYS A 85 -86.13 24.77 72.26
CA LYS A 85 -85.38 25.46 71.20
C LYS A 85 -83.92 25.00 71.13
N THR A 86 -83.24 24.91 72.27
CA THR A 86 -81.87 24.36 72.34
C THR A 86 -81.82 22.91 71.85
N SER A 87 -82.83 22.10 72.16
CA SER A 87 -82.91 20.72 71.68
C SER A 87 -83.13 20.65 70.16
N GLU A 88 -83.99 21.50 69.59
CA GLU A 88 -84.19 21.64 68.15
C GLU A 88 -82.89 22.04 67.43
N GLU A 89 -82.16 23.01 67.97
CA GLU A 89 -80.85 23.42 67.44
C GLU A 89 -79.83 22.27 67.46
N ASN A 90 -79.80 21.49 68.56
CA ASN A 90 -78.92 20.33 68.68
C ASN A 90 -79.29 19.22 67.68
N VAL A 91 -80.58 18.94 67.48
CA VAL A 91 -81.07 17.97 66.49
C VAL A 91 -80.70 18.42 65.07
N ASN A 92 -80.87 19.71 64.77
CA ASN A 92 -80.50 20.26 63.46
C ASN A 92 -78.98 20.17 63.20
N LYS A 93 -78.16 20.42 64.23
CA LYS A 93 -76.71 20.25 64.14
C LYS A 93 -76.32 18.79 63.91
N GLN A 94 -76.88 17.85 64.69
CA GLN A 94 -76.63 16.43 64.48
C GLN A 94 -77.07 15.94 63.09
N ALA A 95 -78.17 16.48 62.56
CA ALA A 95 -78.62 16.16 61.20
C ALA A 95 -77.65 16.70 60.13
N ALA A 96 -77.02 17.86 60.35
CA ALA A 96 -75.98 18.40 59.48
C ALA A 96 -74.69 17.57 59.56
N ASP A 97 -74.22 17.27 60.76
CA ASP A 97 -73.03 16.43 61.01
C ASP A 97 -73.21 15.04 60.37
N ALA A 98 -74.41 14.45 60.45
CA ALA A 98 -74.73 13.17 59.81
C ALA A 98 -74.69 13.25 58.27
N LYS A 99 -75.11 14.37 57.66
CA LYS A 99 -75.00 14.58 56.21
C LYS A 99 -73.55 14.72 55.77
N GLU A 100 -72.75 15.45 56.53
CA GLU A 100 -71.31 15.61 56.27
C GLU A 100 -70.57 14.27 56.41
N ALA A 101 -70.86 13.50 57.46
CA ALA A 101 -70.33 12.15 57.64
C ALA A 101 -70.71 11.22 56.47
N ALA A 102 -71.95 11.28 55.98
CA ALA A 102 -72.38 10.50 54.82
C ALA A 102 -71.66 10.92 53.52
N ALA A 103 -71.40 12.21 53.34
CA ALA A 103 -70.61 12.71 52.21
C ALA A 103 -69.14 12.25 52.30
N GLY A 104 -68.54 12.32 53.49
CA GLY A 104 -67.19 11.82 53.77
C GLY A 104 -67.07 10.32 53.51
N ALA A 105 -68.06 9.53 53.90
CA ALA A 105 -68.10 8.09 53.63
C ALA A 105 -68.12 7.79 52.12
N LYS A 106 -68.90 8.54 51.32
CA LYS A 106 -68.92 8.40 49.85
C LYS A 106 -67.60 8.80 49.19
N ALA A 107 -66.95 9.85 49.69
CA ALA A 107 -65.62 10.25 49.21
C ALA A 107 -64.58 9.15 49.48
N SER A 108 -64.58 8.58 50.69
CA SER A 108 -63.73 7.44 51.04
C SER A 108 -64.02 6.19 50.20
N GLU A 109 -65.29 5.91 49.89
CA GLU A 109 -65.65 4.80 48.98
C GLU A 109 -65.06 5.00 47.58
N THR A 110 -65.08 6.25 47.08
CA THR A 110 -64.50 6.61 45.77
C THR A 110 -62.98 6.45 45.79
N GLU A 111 -62.32 6.90 46.85
CA GLU A 111 -60.87 6.80 47.00
C GLU A 111 -60.41 5.35 47.14
N ALA A 112 -61.20 4.51 47.82
CA ALA A 112 -60.96 3.08 47.90
C ALA A 112 -61.06 2.40 46.53
N LYS A 113 -62.04 2.77 45.69
CA LYS A 113 -62.18 2.27 44.31
C LYS A 113 -61.01 2.71 43.43
N ASN A 114 -60.59 3.97 43.51
CA ASN A 114 -59.41 4.47 42.79
C ASN A 114 -58.15 3.70 43.22
N SER A 115 -57.98 3.47 44.52
CA SER A 115 -56.85 2.69 45.05
C SER A 115 -56.85 1.24 44.55
N GLU A 116 -58.04 0.62 44.43
CA GLU A 116 -58.20 -0.71 43.86
C GLU A 116 -57.80 -0.75 42.38
N GLU A 117 -58.19 0.26 41.58
CA GLU A 117 -57.78 0.36 40.17
C GLU A 117 -56.27 0.55 40.01
N ILE A 118 -55.66 1.43 40.82
CA ILE A 118 -54.19 1.62 40.82
C ILE A 118 -53.48 0.31 41.16
N ALA A 119 -53.98 -0.44 42.15
CA ALA A 119 -53.41 -1.74 42.52
C ALA A 119 -53.51 -2.75 41.36
N LYS A 120 -54.64 -2.80 40.64
CA LYS A 120 -54.81 -3.64 39.45
C LYS A 120 -53.85 -3.24 38.33
N GLN A 121 -53.71 -1.94 38.07
CA GLN A 121 -52.77 -1.43 37.07
C GLN A 121 -51.33 -1.81 37.42
N LYS A 122 -50.91 -1.62 38.68
CA LYS A 122 -49.56 -1.98 39.14
C LYS A 122 -49.29 -3.48 39.05
N ALA A 123 -50.28 -4.31 39.32
CA ALA A 123 -50.16 -5.76 39.13
C ALA A 123 -49.97 -6.14 37.64
N GLN A 124 -50.65 -5.44 36.73
CA GLN A 124 -50.47 -5.64 35.29
C GLN A 124 -49.08 -5.18 34.83
N GLU A 125 -48.63 -3.98 35.24
CA GLU A 125 -47.29 -3.46 34.93
C GLU A 125 -46.19 -4.42 35.41
N ALA A 126 -46.35 -5.01 36.60
CA ALA A 126 -45.41 -6.01 37.12
C ALA A 126 -45.41 -7.31 36.28
N THR A 127 -46.57 -7.72 35.75
CA THR A 127 -46.69 -8.88 34.87
C THR A 127 -46.03 -8.61 33.52
N ASP A 128 -46.26 -7.44 32.94
CA ASP A 128 -45.67 -7.03 31.67
C ASP A 128 -44.14 -6.93 31.78
N ALA A 129 -43.64 -6.35 32.88
CA ALA A 129 -42.22 -6.27 33.19
C ALA A 129 -41.59 -7.67 33.32
N LYS A 130 -42.29 -8.62 33.96
CA LYS A 130 -41.82 -10.02 34.07
C LYS A 130 -41.75 -10.69 32.70
N THR A 131 -42.74 -10.50 31.84
CA THR A 131 -42.73 -11.04 30.48
C THR A 131 -41.60 -10.43 29.65
N ALA A 132 -41.39 -9.12 29.73
CA ALA A 132 -40.29 -8.45 29.04
C ALA A 132 -38.91 -8.97 29.50
N ALA A 133 -38.74 -9.22 30.81
CA ALA A 133 -37.52 -9.81 31.34
C ALA A 133 -37.28 -11.23 30.82
N MET A 134 -38.32 -12.06 30.73
CA MET A 134 -38.21 -13.41 30.16
C MET A 134 -37.83 -13.39 28.67
N LEU A 135 -38.40 -12.46 27.89
CA LEU A 135 -38.04 -12.28 26.48
C LEU A 135 -36.57 -11.86 26.33
N ALA A 136 -36.13 -10.88 27.13
CA ALA A 136 -34.74 -10.43 27.13
C ALA A 136 -33.77 -11.56 27.50
N GLU A 137 -34.11 -12.40 28.48
CA GLU A 137 -33.29 -13.57 28.85
C GLU A 137 -33.18 -14.58 27.68
N GLY A 138 -34.27 -14.78 26.95
CA GLY A 138 -34.28 -15.62 25.74
C GLY A 138 -33.39 -15.06 24.63
N GLU A 139 -33.46 -13.75 24.38
CA GLU A 139 -32.63 -13.07 23.38
C GLU A 139 -31.14 -13.12 23.74
N VAL A 140 -30.80 -12.95 25.02
CA VAL A 140 -29.41 -13.07 25.49
C VAL A 140 -28.88 -14.48 25.26
N LYS A 141 -29.64 -15.53 25.61
CA LYS A 141 -29.24 -16.93 25.35
C LYS A 141 -29.06 -17.21 23.86
N ALA A 142 -29.94 -16.68 23.00
CA ALA A 142 -29.81 -16.82 21.56
C ALA A 142 -28.56 -16.08 21.02
N ALA A 143 -28.24 -14.91 21.57
CA ALA A 143 -27.04 -14.17 21.23
C ALA A 143 -25.76 -14.90 21.69
N GLU A 144 -25.75 -15.47 22.89
CA GLU A 144 -24.64 -16.29 23.40
C GLU A 144 -24.35 -17.49 22.49
N GLU A 145 -25.39 -18.17 22.02
CA GLU A 145 -25.22 -19.32 21.12
C GLU A 145 -24.68 -18.91 19.75
N ARG A 146 -25.17 -17.79 19.20
CA ARG A 146 -24.61 -17.21 17.97
C ARG A 146 -23.13 -16.87 18.12
N VAL A 147 -22.72 -16.29 19.25
CA VAL A 147 -21.31 -15.98 19.54
C VAL A 147 -20.48 -17.27 19.61
N ARG A 148 -21.02 -18.34 20.20
CA ARG A 148 -20.34 -19.66 20.22
C ARG A 148 -20.15 -20.20 18.81
N THR A 149 -21.16 -20.14 17.95
CA THR A 149 -21.05 -20.57 16.54
C THR A 149 -20.00 -19.77 15.79
N ILE A 150 -20.05 -18.43 15.86
CA ILE A 150 -19.09 -17.54 15.20
C ILE A 150 -17.66 -17.84 15.66
N ARG A 151 -17.46 -18.11 16.96
CA ARG A 151 -16.14 -18.48 17.48
C ARG A 151 -15.62 -19.77 16.85
N SER A 152 -16.46 -20.80 16.77
CA SER A 152 -16.08 -22.08 16.17
C SER A 152 -15.77 -21.95 14.68
N GLU A 153 -16.55 -21.14 13.95
CA GLU A 153 -16.28 -20.81 12.54
C GLU A 153 -14.95 -20.07 12.38
N ALA A 154 -14.67 -19.10 13.25
CA ALA A 154 -13.42 -18.34 13.24
C ALA A 154 -12.19 -19.22 13.52
N GLU A 155 -12.29 -20.16 14.49
CA GLU A 155 -11.24 -21.14 14.77
C GLU A 155 -10.99 -22.06 13.56
N THR A 156 -12.06 -22.52 12.91
CA THR A 156 -11.98 -23.36 11.70
C THR A 156 -11.31 -22.61 10.54
N LEU A 157 -11.71 -21.35 10.30
CA LEU A 157 -11.09 -20.50 9.29
C LEU A 157 -9.62 -20.20 9.59
N GLY A 158 -9.25 -20.02 10.86
CA GLY A 158 -7.86 -19.84 11.27
C GLY A 158 -6.99 -21.08 10.98
N ALA A 159 -7.52 -22.28 11.24
CA ALA A 159 -6.86 -23.53 10.89
C ALA A 159 -6.71 -23.69 9.37
N GLN A 160 -7.75 -23.37 8.59
CA GLN A 160 -7.71 -23.41 7.13
C GLN A 160 -6.67 -22.44 6.56
N ALA A 161 -6.64 -21.19 7.03
CA ALA A 161 -5.67 -20.20 6.59
C ALA A 161 -4.22 -20.65 6.87
N THR A 162 -4.00 -21.37 7.98
CA THR A 162 -2.69 -21.94 8.30
C THR A 162 -2.31 -23.06 7.33
N ALA A 163 -3.26 -23.93 6.97
CA ALA A 163 -3.04 -24.99 5.99
C ALA A 163 -2.74 -24.40 4.59
N ASP A 164 -3.50 -23.39 4.17
CA ASP A 164 -3.31 -22.72 2.87
C ASP A 164 -1.93 -22.04 2.80
N ARG A 165 -1.48 -21.41 3.90
CA ARG A 165 -0.13 -20.83 3.99
C ARG A 165 0.95 -21.90 3.81
N ASN A 166 0.83 -23.03 4.50
CA ASN A 166 1.80 -24.13 4.37
C ASN A 166 1.82 -24.70 2.94
N ALA A 167 0.65 -24.91 2.32
CA ALA A 167 0.56 -25.38 0.95
C ALA A 167 1.19 -24.39 -0.05
N ALA A 168 1.01 -23.08 0.17
CA ALA A 168 1.65 -22.05 -0.63
C ALA A 168 3.19 -22.04 -0.47
N GLU A 169 3.70 -22.24 0.74
CA GLU A 169 5.14 -22.38 1.01
C GLU A 169 5.74 -23.61 0.33
N GLU A 170 5.05 -24.76 0.38
CA GLU A 170 5.47 -25.97 -0.34
C GLU A 170 5.49 -25.77 -1.86
N ALA A 171 4.45 -25.13 -2.42
CA ALA A 171 4.40 -24.81 -3.84
C ALA A 171 5.53 -23.87 -4.26
N ARG A 172 5.89 -22.90 -3.42
CA ARG A 172 7.02 -21.99 -3.66
C ARG A 172 8.34 -22.76 -3.68
N ALA A 173 8.58 -23.63 -2.70
CA ALA A 173 9.79 -24.45 -2.64
C ALA A 173 9.92 -25.36 -3.87
N ALA A 174 8.81 -25.97 -4.31
CA ALA A 174 8.78 -26.78 -5.53
C ALA A 174 9.10 -25.95 -6.79
N ALA A 175 8.60 -24.71 -6.87
CA ALA A 175 8.89 -23.81 -7.99
C ALA A 175 10.36 -23.36 -8.01
N GLU A 176 10.96 -23.08 -6.85
CA GLU A 176 12.39 -22.77 -6.72
C GLU A 176 13.25 -23.97 -7.17
N ALA A 177 12.93 -25.19 -6.71
CA ALA A 177 13.61 -26.41 -7.15
C ALA A 177 13.49 -26.66 -8.66
N ALA A 178 12.32 -26.39 -9.25
CA ALA A 178 12.12 -26.50 -10.70
C ALA A 178 12.96 -25.48 -11.49
N ARG A 179 13.10 -24.25 -10.98
CA ARG A 179 14.00 -23.24 -11.58
C ARG A 179 15.45 -23.69 -11.54
N ASP A 180 15.93 -24.20 -10.41
CA ASP A 180 17.30 -24.70 -10.29
C ASP A 180 17.57 -25.87 -11.24
N ALA A 181 16.60 -26.78 -11.41
CA ALA A 181 16.68 -27.86 -12.38
C ALA A 181 16.76 -27.33 -13.83
N ALA A 182 15.97 -26.30 -14.16
CA ALA A 182 16.00 -25.67 -15.48
C ALA A 182 17.36 -24.99 -15.76
N VAL A 183 17.94 -24.28 -14.79
CA VAL A 183 19.27 -23.67 -14.91
C VAL A 183 20.36 -24.73 -15.11
N LYS A 184 20.30 -25.84 -14.36
CA LYS A 184 21.23 -26.98 -14.56
C LYS A 184 21.11 -27.57 -15.96
N SER A 185 19.89 -27.72 -16.47
CA SER A 185 19.65 -28.21 -17.83
C SER A 185 20.19 -27.25 -18.89
N GLN A 186 19.98 -25.94 -18.72
CA GLN A 186 20.52 -24.91 -19.60
C GLN A 186 22.05 -24.95 -19.65
N ASN A 187 22.71 -25.05 -18.50
CA ASN A 187 24.16 -25.16 -18.42
C ASN A 187 24.68 -26.44 -19.10
N GLY A 188 23.97 -27.57 -18.93
CA GLY A 188 24.28 -28.81 -19.63
C GLY A 188 24.14 -28.71 -21.16
N ALA A 189 23.11 -28.00 -21.63
CA ALA A 189 22.93 -27.72 -23.05
C ALA A 189 24.04 -26.83 -23.61
N LYS A 190 24.42 -25.76 -22.88
CA LYS A 190 25.54 -24.88 -23.25
C LYS A 190 26.86 -25.64 -23.34
N ALA A 191 27.16 -26.49 -22.35
CA ALA A 191 28.36 -27.33 -22.37
C ALA A 191 28.36 -28.31 -23.57
N SER A 192 27.20 -28.84 -23.94
CA SER A 192 27.05 -29.70 -25.12
C SER A 192 27.26 -28.93 -26.43
N GLU A 193 26.76 -27.69 -26.51
CA GLU A 193 27.00 -26.79 -27.64
C GLU A 193 28.50 -26.47 -27.79
N ASP A 194 29.18 -26.16 -26.70
CA ASP A 194 30.63 -25.89 -26.71
C ASP A 194 31.43 -27.11 -27.17
N ALA A 195 31.07 -28.31 -26.68
CA ALA A 195 31.68 -29.56 -27.13
C ALA A 195 31.46 -29.83 -28.64
N ALA A 196 30.28 -29.48 -29.15
CA ALA A 196 29.98 -29.59 -30.59
C ALA A 196 30.80 -28.58 -31.42
N ALA A 197 31.01 -27.36 -30.91
CA ALA A 197 31.84 -26.35 -31.57
C ALA A 197 33.32 -26.76 -31.63
N VAL A 198 33.85 -27.36 -30.56
CA VAL A 198 35.21 -27.96 -30.55
C VAL A 198 35.28 -29.08 -31.59
N SER A 199 34.31 -30.00 -31.58
CA SER A 199 34.28 -31.12 -32.54
C SER A 199 34.22 -30.64 -34.01
N LYS A 200 33.50 -29.53 -34.28
CA LYS A 200 33.47 -28.91 -35.61
C LYS A 200 34.84 -28.35 -36.00
N THR A 201 35.53 -27.71 -35.06
CA THR A 201 36.88 -27.16 -35.28
C THR A 201 37.87 -28.28 -35.60
N ASP A 202 37.83 -29.37 -34.83
CA ASP A 202 38.67 -30.56 -35.06
C ASP A 202 38.38 -31.19 -36.43
N ALA A 203 37.11 -31.23 -36.85
CA ALA A 203 36.73 -31.75 -38.17
C ALA A 203 37.28 -30.87 -39.32
N GLU A 204 37.23 -29.54 -39.21
CA GLU A 204 37.81 -28.64 -40.21
C GLU A 204 39.35 -28.73 -40.25
N ALA A 205 40.00 -28.90 -39.09
CA ALA A 205 41.43 -29.16 -39.01
C ALA A 205 41.81 -30.49 -39.70
N ALA A 206 41.04 -31.55 -39.46
CA ALA A 206 41.23 -32.84 -40.11
C ALA A 206 41.04 -32.77 -41.63
N LYS A 207 40.05 -32.00 -42.11
CA LYS A 207 39.83 -31.74 -43.54
C LYS A 207 40.99 -31.00 -44.17
N THR A 208 41.53 -30.00 -43.49
CA THR A 208 42.72 -29.26 -43.95
C THR A 208 43.92 -30.18 -44.07
N ALA A 209 44.19 -30.99 -43.04
CA ALA A 209 45.27 -31.98 -43.06
C ALA A 209 45.11 -33.02 -44.20
N ALA A 210 43.87 -33.42 -44.51
CA ALA A 210 43.59 -34.32 -45.63
C ALA A 210 43.88 -33.68 -47.00
N VAL A 211 43.57 -32.38 -47.17
CA VAL A 211 43.92 -31.63 -48.38
C VAL A 211 45.44 -31.51 -48.52
N ASP A 212 46.15 -31.16 -47.46
CA ASP A 212 47.62 -31.08 -47.46
C ASP A 212 48.26 -32.42 -47.82
N ALA A 213 47.73 -33.53 -47.29
CA ALA A 213 48.20 -34.87 -47.60
C ALA A 213 47.98 -35.21 -49.08
N ARG A 214 46.82 -34.84 -49.65
CA ARG A 214 46.50 -35.03 -51.06
C ARG A 214 47.45 -34.22 -51.96
N ASP A 215 47.71 -32.97 -51.62
CA ASP A 215 48.55 -32.10 -52.44
C ASP A 215 50.03 -32.54 -52.40
N LYS A 216 50.50 -33.02 -51.25
CA LYS A 216 51.80 -33.71 -51.13
C LYS A 216 51.86 -34.95 -52.01
N ALA A 217 50.80 -35.78 -52.04
CA ALA A 217 50.74 -36.95 -52.90
C ALA A 217 50.76 -36.59 -54.39
N GLN A 218 50.06 -35.53 -54.80
CA GLN A 218 50.07 -35.04 -56.19
C GLN A 218 51.43 -34.51 -56.60
N THR A 219 52.12 -33.81 -55.71
CA THR A 219 53.50 -33.34 -55.92
C THR A 219 54.44 -34.53 -56.10
N ALA A 220 54.34 -35.55 -55.25
CA ALA A 220 55.14 -36.76 -55.36
C ALA A 220 54.89 -37.52 -56.68
N LYS A 221 53.62 -37.60 -57.11
CA LYS A 221 53.26 -38.18 -58.42
C LYS A 221 53.93 -37.43 -59.57
N THR A 222 53.84 -36.10 -59.57
CA THR A 222 54.45 -35.24 -60.61
C THR A 222 55.98 -35.43 -60.65
N ALA A 223 56.62 -35.48 -59.48
CA ALA A 223 58.06 -35.73 -59.40
C ALA A 223 58.44 -37.12 -59.98
N ALA A 224 57.61 -38.15 -59.73
CA ALA A 224 57.83 -39.49 -60.27
C ALA A 224 57.65 -39.52 -61.81
N GLU A 225 56.66 -38.81 -62.35
CA GLU A 225 56.46 -38.67 -63.80
C GLU A 225 57.65 -37.98 -64.46
N ASN A 226 58.13 -36.86 -63.90
CA ASN A 226 59.32 -36.14 -64.40
C ASN A 226 60.59 -37.01 -64.36
N ALA A 227 60.76 -37.81 -63.30
CA ALA A 227 61.88 -38.74 -63.18
C ALA A 227 61.81 -39.83 -64.27
N ARG A 228 60.61 -40.34 -64.57
CA ARG A 228 60.38 -41.31 -65.65
C ARG A 228 60.74 -40.72 -67.01
N GLU A 229 60.24 -39.52 -67.32
CA GLU A 229 60.54 -38.82 -68.57
C GLU A 229 62.03 -38.53 -68.74
N SER A 230 62.70 -38.12 -67.66
CA SER A 230 64.15 -37.91 -67.63
C SER A 230 64.93 -39.20 -67.93
N ALA A 231 64.45 -40.34 -67.42
CA ALA A 231 65.04 -41.65 -67.72
C ALA A 231 64.82 -42.07 -69.18
N GLU A 232 63.60 -41.92 -69.71
CA GLU A 232 63.28 -42.16 -71.12
C GLU A 232 64.15 -41.30 -72.06
N ASN A 233 64.31 -40.01 -71.74
CA ASN A 233 65.16 -39.10 -72.51
C ASN A 233 66.65 -39.49 -72.43
N SER A 234 67.11 -39.94 -71.26
CA SER A 234 68.49 -40.43 -71.09
C SER A 234 68.75 -41.69 -71.92
N GLU A 235 67.78 -42.61 -71.99
CA GLU A 235 67.85 -43.80 -72.85
C GLU A 235 67.91 -43.44 -74.34
N ALA A 236 67.05 -42.51 -74.79
CA ALA A 236 67.05 -42.02 -76.16
C ALA A 236 68.37 -41.34 -76.55
N ASN A 237 68.91 -40.51 -75.65
CA ASN A 237 70.22 -39.88 -75.82
C ASN A 237 71.33 -40.92 -75.89
N ALA A 238 71.32 -41.94 -75.02
CA ALA A 238 72.31 -43.01 -75.06
C ALA A 238 72.30 -43.77 -76.40
N LYS A 239 71.11 -44.03 -76.96
CA LYS A 239 70.98 -44.63 -78.30
C LYS A 239 71.56 -43.73 -79.39
N THR A 240 71.23 -42.44 -79.36
CA THR A 240 71.73 -41.43 -80.32
C THR A 240 73.25 -41.29 -80.25
N TYR A 241 73.83 -41.24 -79.05
CA TYR A 241 75.28 -41.17 -78.87
C TYR A 241 75.97 -42.44 -79.36
N LYS A 242 75.37 -43.62 -79.16
CA LYS A 242 75.90 -44.87 -79.71
C LYS A 242 75.95 -44.83 -81.24
N GLU A 243 74.90 -44.34 -81.90
CA GLU A 243 74.83 -44.18 -83.36
C GLU A 243 75.85 -43.15 -83.85
N SER A 244 75.90 -41.96 -83.24
CA SER A 244 76.84 -40.88 -83.58
C SER A 244 78.31 -41.31 -83.38
N ALA A 245 78.60 -42.08 -82.32
CA ALA A 245 79.93 -42.63 -82.09
C ALA A 245 80.32 -43.66 -83.16
N ALA A 246 79.37 -44.49 -83.61
CA ALA A 246 79.61 -45.43 -84.70
C ALA A 246 79.88 -44.71 -86.04
N GLU A 247 79.12 -43.67 -86.35
CA GLU A 247 79.33 -42.82 -87.54
C GLU A 247 80.66 -42.06 -87.49
N SER A 248 81.00 -41.48 -86.33
CA SER A 248 82.27 -40.79 -86.12
C SER A 248 83.46 -41.74 -86.26
N ALA A 249 83.35 -42.96 -85.73
CA ALA A 249 84.37 -44.00 -85.90
C ALA A 249 84.56 -44.39 -87.37
N ALA A 250 83.46 -44.54 -88.12
CA ALA A 250 83.52 -44.82 -89.56
C ALA A 250 84.18 -43.67 -90.35
N THR A 251 83.84 -42.42 -90.02
CA THR A 251 84.45 -41.23 -90.62
C THR A 251 85.95 -41.15 -90.30
N ALA A 252 86.33 -41.33 -89.03
CA ALA A 252 87.74 -41.30 -88.62
C ALA A 252 88.59 -42.36 -89.32
N GLN A 253 88.05 -43.55 -89.59
CA GLN A 253 88.74 -44.58 -90.37
C GLN A 253 89.09 -44.12 -91.80
N GLN A 254 88.24 -43.30 -92.45
CA GLN A 254 88.52 -42.78 -93.79
C GLN A 254 89.71 -41.81 -93.81
N TYR A 255 89.85 -40.97 -92.78
CA TYR A 255 90.92 -39.96 -92.67
C TYR A 255 92.16 -40.44 -91.91
N SER A 256 92.08 -41.59 -91.23
CA SER A 256 93.21 -42.16 -90.49
C SER A 256 94.43 -42.39 -91.39
N GLY A 257 95.60 -41.98 -90.89
CA GLY A 257 96.88 -42.01 -91.61
C GLY A 257 97.05 -40.90 -92.66
N LYS A 258 96.17 -39.89 -92.70
CA LYS A 258 96.14 -38.87 -93.76
C LYS A 258 96.10 -37.43 -93.21
N PRO A 259 97.15 -36.97 -92.51
CA PRO A 259 97.17 -35.66 -91.87
C PRO A 259 97.16 -34.53 -92.91
N PRO A 260 96.54 -33.38 -92.61
CA PRO A 260 96.73 -32.15 -93.38
C PRO A 260 98.23 -31.87 -93.48
N LYS A 261 98.71 -31.66 -94.70
CA LYS A 261 100.12 -31.35 -94.93
C LYS A 261 100.25 -29.95 -95.50
N PRO A 262 101.18 -29.13 -95.01
CA PRO A 262 101.51 -27.88 -95.64
C PRO A 262 102.31 -28.19 -96.91
N GLU A 263 101.80 -27.80 -98.06
CA GLU A 263 102.47 -28.00 -99.35
C GLU A 263 102.21 -26.78 -100.23
N ASN A 264 103.29 -26.18 -100.72
CA ASN A 264 103.28 -24.97 -101.55
C ASN A 264 102.60 -23.75 -100.89
N GLY A 265 102.83 -23.52 -99.59
CA GLY A 265 102.34 -22.34 -98.86
C GLY A 265 100.85 -22.37 -98.53
N THR A 266 100.19 -23.49 -98.81
CA THR A 266 98.76 -23.72 -98.56
C THR A 266 98.56 -25.06 -97.89
N TRP A 267 97.50 -25.20 -97.11
CA TRP A 267 97.15 -26.50 -96.53
C TRP A 267 96.59 -27.45 -97.60
N TRP A 268 97.05 -28.69 -97.62
CA TRP A 268 96.44 -29.78 -98.39
C TRP A 268 95.78 -30.76 -97.45
N ILE A 269 94.54 -31.13 -97.73
CA ILE A 269 93.72 -32.01 -96.89
C ILE A 269 93.26 -33.22 -97.69
N TRP A 270 93.15 -34.39 -97.05
CA TRP A 270 92.56 -35.57 -97.68
C TRP A 270 91.08 -35.35 -97.95
N ASP A 271 90.60 -35.68 -99.14
CA ASP A 271 89.20 -35.73 -99.51
C ASP A 271 88.77 -37.21 -99.53
N ALA A 272 87.93 -37.62 -98.57
CA ALA A 272 87.54 -39.02 -98.40
C ALA A 272 86.61 -39.53 -99.52
N GLU A 273 85.79 -38.67 -100.14
CA GLU A 273 84.93 -39.07 -101.26
C GLU A 273 85.76 -39.30 -102.52
N LYS A 274 86.76 -38.45 -102.76
CA LYS A 274 87.64 -38.54 -103.95
C LYS A 274 88.82 -39.49 -103.76
N GLY A 275 89.13 -39.88 -102.53
CA GLY A 275 90.29 -40.72 -102.22
C GLY A 275 91.63 -40.08 -102.55
N THR A 276 91.77 -38.73 -102.43
CA THR A 276 93.00 -38.00 -102.76
C THR A 276 93.18 -36.73 -101.92
N TYR A 277 94.40 -36.19 -101.85
CA TYR A 277 94.65 -34.88 -101.24
C TYR A 277 94.25 -33.74 -102.18
N VAL A 278 93.53 -32.77 -101.64
CA VAL A 278 93.09 -31.55 -102.33
C VAL A 278 93.71 -30.31 -101.67
N ASN A 279 94.10 -29.34 -102.49
CA ASN A 279 94.59 -28.05 -102.00
C ASN A 279 93.44 -27.22 -101.44
N THR A 280 93.59 -26.68 -100.23
CA THR A 280 92.60 -25.79 -99.60
C THR A 280 92.69 -24.34 -100.05
N ASN A 281 93.81 -23.91 -100.65
CA ASN A 281 94.17 -22.50 -100.89
C ASN A 281 94.24 -21.63 -99.62
N ILE A 282 94.26 -22.23 -98.42
CA ILE A 282 94.33 -21.50 -97.14
C ILE A 282 95.79 -21.33 -96.71
N SER A 283 96.18 -20.08 -96.43
CA SER A 283 97.48 -19.73 -95.85
C SER A 283 97.58 -20.16 -94.38
N CYS A 284 98.80 -20.46 -93.91
CA CYS A 284 99.04 -21.07 -92.61
C CYS A 284 99.48 -20.10 -91.46
N GLU A 285 99.08 -18.82 -91.43
CA GLU A 285 99.49 -17.81 -90.39
C GLU A 285 98.35 -16.87 -89.88
N LEU A 286 98.01 -16.73 -88.54
CA LEU A 286 97.02 -15.73 -87.97
C LEU A 286 97.05 -15.38 -86.41
N THR A 287 96.52 -14.17 -85.95
CA THR A 287 96.24 -13.66 -84.52
C THR A 287 95.14 -12.50 -84.41
N GLY A 288 94.40 -12.22 -83.27
CA GLY A 288 93.21 -11.25 -83.09
C GLY A 288 93.00 -10.36 -81.78
N PRO A 289 91.88 -9.56 -81.53
CA PRO A 289 91.76 -8.36 -80.60
C PRO A 289 90.79 -8.33 -79.31
N THR A 290 90.69 -7.20 -78.51
CA THR A 290 90.31 -7.03 -77.03
C THR A 290 89.11 -6.04 -76.62
N GLY A 291 88.52 -6.06 -75.37
CA GLY A 291 87.22 -5.39 -74.89
C GLY A 291 87.16 -4.28 -73.74
N ASN A 292 85.95 -3.90 -73.18
CA ASN A 292 85.58 -2.60 -72.44
C ASN A 292 84.69 -2.66 -71.11
N GLY A 293 84.75 -1.70 -70.13
CA GLY A 293 84.08 -1.67 -68.77
C GLY A 293 83.45 -0.33 -68.23
N ILE A 294 83.22 -0.11 -66.90
CA ILE A 294 82.56 1.10 -66.29
C ILE A 294 83.57 2.13 -65.73
N GLN A 295 83.35 3.44 -65.98
CA GLN A 295 84.23 4.54 -65.58
C GLN A 295 83.77 5.35 -64.34
N SER A 296 82.50 5.78 -64.21
CA SER A 296 82.06 6.62 -63.05
C SER A 296 80.53 6.71 -62.88
N ILE A 297 80.05 7.15 -61.70
CA ILE A 297 78.63 7.52 -61.44
C ILE A 297 78.57 8.86 -60.69
N GLN A 298 77.72 9.80 -61.13
CA GLN A 298 77.63 11.16 -60.55
C GLN A 298 76.18 11.63 -60.40
N LEU A 299 75.85 12.33 -59.32
CA LEU A 299 74.56 13.03 -59.17
C LEU A 299 74.51 14.20 -60.17
N THR A 300 73.47 14.22 -61.00
CA THR A 300 73.30 15.22 -62.06
C THR A 300 72.05 16.07 -61.90
N GLN A 301 71.07 15.64 -61.09
CA GLN A 301 69.88 16.43 -60.79
C GLN A 301 69.32 16.10 -59.40
N GLY A 302 68.79 17.09 -58.69
CA GLY A 302 68.29 16.96 -57.32
C GLY A 302 69.27 17.52 -56.29
N ASN A 303 68.83 17.57 -55.03
CA ASN A 303 69.56 18.22 -53.94
C ASN A 303 69.32 17.54 -52.59
N HIS A 304 68.85 16.29 -52.60
CA HIS A 304 68.59 15.52 -51.39
C HIS A 304 67.47 16.09 -50.49
N THR A 305 66.62 16.99 -51.01
CA THR A 305 65.52 17.55 -50.20
C THR A 305 64.50 16.45 -49.84
N PRO A 306 64.05 16.38 -48.58
CA PRO A 306 62.98 15.45 -48.20
C PRO A 306 61.73 15.62 -49.07
N GLY A 307 61.22 14.53 -49.62
CA GLY A 307 60.09 14.49 -50.55
C GLY A 307 60.43 14.71 -52.02
N SER A 308 61.71 14.71 -52.42
CA SER A 308 62.16 14.96 -53.81
C SER A 308 62.94 13.79 -54.42
N THR A 309 63.10 13.76 -55.75
CA THR A 309 63.88 12.74 -56.48
C THR A 309 65.22 13.30 -56.97
N ASP A 310 66.29 12.56 -56.72
CA ASP A 310 67.64 12.77 -57.25
C ASP A 310 67.92 11.86 -58.45
N ILE A 311 68.73 12.31 -59.43
CA ILE A 311 69.13 11.54 -60.62
C ILE A 311 70.66 11.49 -60.70
N TYR A 312 71.20 10.29 -60.92
CA TYR A 312 72.62 10.01 -61.12
C TYR A 312 72.91 9.49 -62.54
N THR A 313 74.03 9.88 -63.13
CA THR A 313 74.53 9.45 -64.44
C THR A 313 75.76 8.55 -64.31
N VAL A 314 75.70 7.35 -64.88
CA VAL A 314 76.80 6.38 -65.03
C VAL A 314 77.52 6.58 -66.37
N THR A 315 78.84 6.45 -66.39
CA THR A 315 79.72 6.53 -67.58
C THR A 315 80.58 5.28 -67.68
N MET A 316 80.77 4.73 -68.89
CA MET A 316 81.59 3.55 -69.22
C MET A 316 83.00 3.94 -69.72
N THR A 317 83.96 3.01 -69.79
CA THR A 317 85.33 3.26 -70.26
C THR A 317 85.45 3.49 -71.77
N ASP A 318 84.40 3.15 -72.55
CA ASP A 318 84.27 3.57 -73.96
C ASP A 318 83.58 4.95 -74.09
N GLY A 319 83.23 5.57 -72.96
CA GLY A 319 82.60 6.88 -72.91
C GLY A 319 81.08 6.88 -72.98
N SER A 320 80.42 5.73 -73.14
CA SER A 320 78.95 5.63 -73.13
C SER A 320 78.35 5.94 -71.75
N LYS A 321 77.13 6.48 -71.67
CA LYS A 321 76.51 6.94 -70.39
C LYS A 321 75.02 6.59 -70.26
N TYR A 322 74.51 6.44 -69.04
CA TYR A 322 73.08 6.24 -68.72
C TYR A 322 72.68 6.77 -67.33
N ASN A 323 71.38 7.02 -67.08
CA ASN A 323 70.89 7.63 -65.82
C ASN A 323 70.08 6.67 -64.93
N ILE A 324 70.09 6.92 -63.61
CA ILE A 324 69.28 6.25 -62.58
C ILE A 324 68.65 7.29 -61.63
N ALA A 325 67.42 7.08 -61.16
CA ALA A 325 66.70 8.02 -60.29
C ALA A 325 66.42 7.42 -58.89
N VAL A 326 66.46 8.25 -57.84
CA VAL A 326 66.37 7.87 -56.41
C VAL A 326 65.46 8.86 -55.67
N TYR A 327 64.39 8.40 -55.01
CA TYR A 327 63.47 9.26 -54.24
C TYR A 327 63.88 9.40 -52.76
N ASN A 328 63.89 10.62 -52.25
CA ASN A 328 64.23 10.98 -50.88
C ASN A 328 62.94 11.18 -50.07
N GLY A 329 62.67 10.37 -49.05
CA GLY A 329 61.41 10.41 -48.29
C GLY A 329 61.15 11.73 -47.52
N LEU A 330 59.88 12.03 -47.23
CA LEU A 330 59.44 13.35 -46.72
C LEU A 330 59.87 13.65 -45.26
N ASN A 331 60.01 12.64 -44.39
CA ASN A 331 60.48 12.78 -42.99
C ASN A 331 61.16 11.50 -42.43
N GLY A 332 61.69 10.62 -43.30
CA GLY A 332 62.25 9.33 -42.86
C GLY A 332 61.22 8.25 -42.49
N THR A 333 59.94 8.45 -42.79
CA THR A 333 58.83 7.51 -42.58
C THR A 333 58.43 6.88 -43.91
N GLY A 334 58.64 5.57 -44.06
CA GLY A 334 58.26 4.82 -45.25
C GLY A 334 56.75 4.56 -45.31
N THR A 335 56.28 4.04 -46.44
CA THR A 335 54.91 3.54 -46.61
C THR A 335 54.62 2.47 -45.54
N GLY A 336 53.73 2.75 -44.57
CA GLY A 336 53.34 1.79 -43.52
C GLY A 336 53.17 2.33 -42.09
N ASP A 337 53.47 3.60 -41.82
CA ASP A 337 53.36 4.16 -40.46
C ASP A 337 51.91 4.49 -40.05
N VAL A 338 51.53 4.12 -38.82
CA VAL A 338 50.21 4.43 -38.22
C VAL A 338 50.28 5.76 -37.48
N LEU A 339 49.55 6.77 -37.95
CA LEU A 339 49.41 8.06 -37.26
C LEU A 339 48.25 7.98 -36.26
N GLY A 340 48.40 8.53 -35.06
CA GLY A 340 47.33 8.51 -34.07
C GLY A 340 47.45 9.58 -32.99
N ILE A 341 46.34 9.84 -32.29
CA ILE A 341 46.27 10.72 -31.11
C ILE A 341 45.59 9.98 -29.96
N HIS A 342 45.92 10.34 -28.72
CA HIS A 342 45.22 9.87 -27.53
C HIS A 342 44.61 11.04 -26.77
N PHE A 343 43.47 10.81 -26.12
CA PHE A 343 42.82 11.79 -25.26
C PHE A 343 41.83 11.15 -24.30
N ASP A 344 41.55 11.87 -23.22
CA ASP A 344 40.58 11.45 -22.19
C ASP A 344 39.23 12.10 -22.43
N LEU A 345 38.18 11.36 -22.08
CA LEU A 345 36.80 11.81 -22.14
C LEU A 345 36.10 11.44 -20.82
N VAL A 346 35.43 12.41 -20.20
CA VAL A 346 34.65 12.19 -18.98
C VAL A 346 33.19 11.99 -19.34
N LEU A 347 32.62 10.87 -18.92
CA LEU A 347 31.19 10.59 -18.94
C LEU A 347 30.63 10.97 -17.57
N PRO A 348 29.82 12.04 -17.47
CA PRO A 348 29.29 12.46 -16.19
C PRO A 348 28.29 11.42 -15.63
N ALA A 349 28.20 11.31 -14.30
CA ALA A 349 27.21 10.49 -13.61
C ALA A 349 25.77 10.96 -13.91
N SER A 350 25.60 12.27 -14.14
CA SER A 350 24.31 12.87 -14.48
C SER A 350 24.16 13.10 -15.98
N GLY A 351 22.92 13.07 -16.49
CA GLY A 351 22.61 13.33 -17.90
C GLY A 351 22.38 12.09 -18.75
N TRP A 352 22.44 10.90 -18.15
CA TRP A 352 21.94 9.67 -18.77
C TRP A 352 20.42 9.72 -18.88
N SER A 353 19.90 9.31 -20.04
CA SER A 353 18.47 9.24 -20.31
C SER A 353 18.18 7.99 -21.13
N ASN A 354 17.28 7.14 -20.62
CA ASN A 354 16.95 5.84 -21.22
C ASN A 354 18.19 4.98 -21.53
N GLY A 355 19.14 4.93 -20.58
CA GLY A 355 20.35 4.13 -20.73
C GLY A 355 21.30 4.66 -21.82
N SER A 356 21.35 5.98 -22.03
CA SER A 356 22.28 6.58 -22.99
C SER A 356 22.69 7.99 -22.61
N ILE A 357 23.93 8.34 -22.98
CA ILE A 357 24.46 9.71 -22.92
C ILE A 357 25.22 10.03 -24.21
N THR A 358 25.14 11.28 -24.67
CA THR A 358 25.95 11.77 -25.80
C THR A 358 26.87 12.88 -25.33
N VAL A 359 28.15 12.74 -25.62
CA VAL A 359 29.19 13.66 -25.17
C VAL A 359 29.84 14.32 -26.37
N ALA A 360 30.08 15.63 -26.25
CA ALA A 360 30.76 16.42 -27.26
C ALA A 360 32.27 16.40 -27.03
N GLU A 361 33.03 16.07 -28.07
CA GLU A 361 34.50 16.12 -28.08
C GLU A 361 35.01 16.41 -29.50
N SER A 362 35.59 17.59 -29.68
CA SER A 362 36.08 18.12 -30.97
C SER A 362 37.08 17.22 -31.71
N ARG A 363 37.79 16.34 -30.99
CA ARG A 363 38.78 15.41 -31.54
C ARG A 363 38.17 14.16 -32.20
N LEU A 364 36.86 13.94 -32.04
CA LEU A 364 36.11 12.86 -32.69
C LEU A 364 35.77 13.23 -34.14
N VAL A 365 35.93 12.29 -35.07
CA VAL A 365 35.75 12.48 -36.51
C VAL A 365 34.98 11.30 -37.07
N ALA A 366 33.83 11.57 -37.70
CA ALA A 366 33.01 10.55 -38.34
C ALA A 366 33.52 10.26 -39.75
N ALA A 367 34.62 9.49 -39.87
CA ALA A 367 35.15 9.05 -41.16
C ALA A 367 35.73 7.64 -41.09
N ALA A 368 35.56 6.86 -42.17
CA ALA A 368 35.97 5.45 -42.23
C ALA A 368 37.47 5.19 -42.03
N LYS A 369 38.30 6.20 -42.34
CA LYS A 369 39.76 6.14 -42.15
C LYS A 369 40.20 6.25 -40.68
N TYR A 370 39.31 6.60 -39.76
CA TYR A 370 39.61 6.67 -38.34
C TYR A 370 39.03 5.47 -37.60
N LYS A 371 39.83 4.87 -36.72
CA LYS A 371 39.40 3.84 -35.77
C LYS A 371 39.66 4.29 -34.34
N TYR A 372 38.74 3.95 -33.46
CA TYR A 372 38.75 4.38 -32.07
C TYR A 372 38.84 3.17 -31.16
N LEU A 373 39.83 3.19 -30.27
CA LEU A 373 39.98 2.24 -29.18
C LEU A 373 39.61 2.98 -27.90
N ILE A 374 38.68 2.43 -27.12
CA ILE A 374 38.14 3.06 -25.93
C ILE A 374 38.27 2.07 -24.77
N ASP A 375 38.86 2.53 -23.67
CA ASP A 375 38.96 1.78 -22.43
C ASP A 375 38.68 2.71 -21.24
N ALA A 376 38.35 2.15 -20.08
CA ALA A 376 38.12 2.92 -18.86
C ALA A 376 39.41 3.00 -18.03
N TYR A 377 39.65 4.17 -17.45
CA TYR A 377 40.72 4.31 -16.45
C TYR A 377 40.50 3.38 -15.27
N GLU A 378 41.59 2.97 -14.61
CA GLU A 378 41.55 2.07 -13.46
C GLU A 378 40.56 2.54 -12.37
N ALA A 379 40.52 3.84 -12.09
CA ALA A 379 39.61 4.44 -11.10
C ALA A 379 38.12 4.41 -11.51
N SER A 380 37.82 4.26 -12.80
CA SER A 380 36.46 4.23 -13.36
C SER A 380 36.04 2.84 -13.86
N ARG A 381 36.94 1.85 -13.83
CA ARG A 381 36.76 0.53 -14.45
C ARG A 381 35.68 -0.32 -13.79
N GLU A 382 35.58 -0.29 -12.47
CA GLU A 382 34.52 -0.99 -11.72
C GLU A 382 33.14 -0.47 -12.15
N GLU A 383 32.94 0.85 -12.06
CA GLU A 383 31.69 1.52 -12.47
C GLU A 383 31.37 1.29 -13.96
N TYR A 384 32.37 1.37 -14.85
CA TYR A 384 32.22 1.15 -16.29
C TYR A 384 31.72 -0.26 -16.62
N LEU A 385 32.24 -1.27 -15.91
CA LEU A 385 31.85 -2.66 -16.10
C LEU A 385 30.50 -2.99 -15.45
N GLU A 386 30.25 -2.53 -14.22
CA GLU A 386 28.99 -2.77 -13.51
C GLU A 386 27.79 -2.13 -14.20
N CYS A 387 27.98 -0.93 -14.76
CA CYS A 387 26.96 -0.24 -15.53
C CYS A 387 26.82 -0.76 -16.97
N SER A 388 27.68 -1.68 -17.41
CA SER A 388 27.76 -2.18 -18.78
C SER A 388 27.88 -1.05 -19.82
N VAL A 389 28.75 -0.06 -19.57
CA VAL A 389 28.93 1.08 -20.46
C VAL A 389 29.60 0.64 -21.77
N ARG A 390 29.00 1.02 -22.91
CA ARG A 390 29.46 0.64 -24.26
C ARG A 390 29.36 1.83 -25.22
N PRO A 391 30.41 2.14 -26.00
CA PRO A 391 30.33 3.18 -27.03
C PRO A 391 29.52 2.71 -28.24
N LYS A 392 28.84 3.65 -28.90
CA LYS A 392 28.28 3.48 -30.25
C LYS A 392 29.25 4.03 -31.30
N ASP A 393 29.01 3.66 -32.55
CA ASP A 393 29.72 4.21 -33.70
C ASP A 393 29.61 5.75 -33.75
N ILE A 394 30.73 6.40 -34.06
CA ILE A 394 30.80 7.85 -34.27
C ILE A 394 30.23 8.15 -35.65
N SER A 395 28.93 8.49 -35.67
CA SER A 395 28.20 8.87 -36.88
C SER A 395 28.24 10.38 -37.15
N THR A 396 28.58 11.19 -36.15
CA THR A 396 28.65 12.65 -36.24
C THR A 396 29.97 13.16 -35.68
N THR A 397 30.75 13.89 -36.50
CA THR A 397 32.01 14.53 -36.06
C THR A 397 31.75 15.40 -34.84
N GLY A 398 32.63 15.29 -33.85
CA GLY A 398 32.52 16.03 -32.59
C GLY A 398 31.67 15.38 -31.52
N PHE A 399 31.03 14.22 -31.76
CA PHE A 399 30.13 13.58 -30.80
C PHE A 399 30.31 12.07 -30.73
N ILE A 400 30.15 11.51 -29.53
CA ILE A 400 30.05 10.07 -29.31
C ILE A 400 28.92 9.77 -28.35
N THR A 401 28.19 8.69 -28.60
CA THR A 401 27.12 8.22 -27.74
C THR A 401 27.58 6.96 -27.01
N PHE A 402 27.33 6.92 -25.71
CA PHE A 402 27.48 5.73 -24.89
C PHE A 402 26.10 5.21 -24.47
N VAL A 403 26.02 3.90 -24.24
CA VAL A 403 24.85 3.22 -23.70
C VAL A 403 25.25 2.33 -22.53
N ASN A 404 24.31 2.04 -21.65
CA ASN A 404 24.51 1.31 -20.41
C ASN A 404 23.25 0.50 -20.06
N ASP A 405 23.39 -0.45 -19.14
CA ASP A 405 22.27 -1.22 -18.59
C ASP A 405 21.73 -0.56 -17.31
N THR A 406 22.59 0.12 -16.55
CA THR A 406 22.26 0.88 -15.33
C THR A 406 23.05 2.19 -15.29
N ASP A 407 22.43 3.30 -14.87
CA ASP A 407 23.05 4.63 -14.86
C ASP A 407 24.21 4.73 -13.84
N PRO A 408 25.40 5.17 -14.29
CA PRO A 408 26.54 5.38 -13.39
C PRO A 408 26.22 6.36 -12.26
N ILE A 409 26.66 6.04 -11.06
CA ILE A 409 26.55 6.91 -9.88
C ILE A 409 27.78 7.79 -9.67
N LYS A 410 28.84 7.59 -10.47
CA LYS A 410 30.09 8.37 -10.47
C LYS A 410 30.51 8.70 -11.90
N ASP A 411 31.25 9.79 -12.04
CA ASP A 411 31.85 10.15 -13.32
C ASP A 411 32.84 9.07 -13.77
N ILE A 412 32.74 8.66 -15.02
CA ILE A 412 33.60 7.66 -15.64
C ILE A 412 34.57 8.38 -16.57
N THR A 413 35.86 8.21 -16.36
CA THR A 413 36.88 8.70 -17.32
C THR A 413 37.30 7.54 -18.23
N VAL A 414 37.16 7.75 -19.54
CA VAL A 414 37.63 6.81 -20.56
C VAL A 414 38.81 7.40 -21.32
N ASN A 415 39.78 6.55 -21.66
CA ASN A 415 40.88 6.90 -22.57
C ASN A 415 40.50 6.48 -23.99
N ILE A 416 40.70 7.38 -24.94
CA ILE A 416 40.39 7.16 -26.35
C ILE A 416 41.66 7.29 -27.16
N VAL A 417 41.97 6.25 -27.94
CA VAL A 417 43.02 6.29 -28.96
C VAL A 417 42.37 6.32 -30.33
N ARG A 418 42.63 7.38 -31.10
CA ARG A 418 42.21 7.51 -32.50
C ARG A 418 43.38 7.18 -33.40
N LEU A 419 43.23 6.15 -34.22
CA LEU A 419 44.19 5.74 -35.24
C LEU A 419 43.73 6.22 -36.61
N GLU A 420 44.64 6.78 -37.40
CA GLU A 420 44.46 7.05 -38.82
C GLU A 420 45.00 5.88 -39.62
N LEU A 421 44.10 5.22 -40.34
CA LEU A 421 44.45 4.15 -41.25
C LEU A 421 44.96 4.78 -42.55
N SER A 422 46.19 4.43 -42.93
CA SER A 422 46.71 4.72 -44.26
C SER A 422 45.74 4.14 -45.29
N VAL A 423 45.28 4.98 -46.21
CA VAL A 423 44.54 4.51 -47.38
C VAL A 423 45.48 3.55 -48.09
N ASN A 424 45.19 2.26 -48.07
CA ASN A 424 45.76 1.37 -49.08
C ASN A 424 45.34 2.01 -50.40
N ALA A 425 46.34 2.40 -51.20
CA ALA A 425 46.12 3.00 -52.50
C ALA A 425 44.99 2.27 -53.19
N GLU A 426 43.95 3.03 -53.58
CA GLU A 426 42.95 2.54 -54.51
C GLU A 426 43.69 1.79 -55.62
N GLU A 427 43.18 0.61 -55.96
CA GLU A 427 43.58 -0.12 -57.15
C GLU A 427 43.70 0.90 -58.29
N GLY A 428 44.95 1.13 -58.73
CA GLY A 428 45.23 1.92 -59.91
C GLY A 428 44.54 1.25 -61.09
N GLY A 429 43.40 1.81 -61.47
CA GLY A 429 42.83 1.62 -62.78
C GLY A 429 43.70 2.33 -63.82
N GLU A 430 44.00 1.56 -64.86
CA GLU A 430 44.69 1.85 -66.13
C GLU A 430 46.24 1.77 -66.15
#